data_AF-A0A8C9L2T9-F1
#
_entry.id   AF-A0A8C9L2T9-F1
#
_cell.length_a   1.000
_cell.length_b   1.000
_cell.length_c   1.000
_cell.angle_alpha   90.00
_cell.angle_beta   90.00
_cell.angle_gamma   90.00
#
_symmetry.space_group_name_H-M   'P 1'
#
loop_
_entity.id
_entity.type
_entity.pdbx_description
1 polymer ?
#
loop_
_entity_poly.entity_id
_entity_poly.type
_entity_poly.pdbx_seq_one_letter_code
_entity_poly.pdbx_strand_id
1 'polypeptide(L)'
;MPKKRGKHAEVGMEMQVQSKRAKVEAACSPSVMDFESPDSLFASLISPIKPEVFFKEYWEEKPLLVQRNDPLLAAYYQSLFQLSDLKELCSQGLYYGRDINICRCVNGKKKVLNKEGKVNYAQLKKDFDQKKATIQFHQPQRFKVGSFHGFK
;
A
#
# COMPACT_ATOMS: atom_id res chain seq x y z
N MET A 1 43.36 44.25 -3.14
CA MET A 1 44.19 43.24 -3.86
C MET A 1 45.57 43.24 -3.24
N PRO A 2 46.19 42.07 -2.96
CA PRO A 2 46.95 41.32 -3.97
C PRO A 2 46.61 39.82 -4.05
N LYS A 3 47.04 39.18 -5.15
CA LYS A 3 46.74 37.81 -5.60
C LYS A 3 47.91 36.83 -5.34
N LYS A 4 47.60 35.54 -5.07
CA LYS A 4 48.10 34.31 -5.74
C LYS A 4 47.75 33.07 -4.89
N ARG A 5 46.87 32.17 -5.38
CA ARG A 5 47.11 30.93 -6.18
C ARG A 5 47.54 29.72 -5.32
N GLY A 6 46.73 28.66 -5.38
CA GLY A 6 47.12 27.29 -5.03
C GLY A 6 45.93 26.34 -4.97
N LYS A 7 45.77 25.48 -5.98
CA LYS A 7 44.76 24.40 -6.07
C LYS A 7 45.08 23.30 -5.05
N HIS A 8 44.05 22.69 -4.47
CA HIS A 8 44.05 21.26 -4.20
C HIS A 8 42.67 20.70 -4.54
N ALA A 9 42.66 19.78 -5.51
CA ALA A 9 41.53 18.95 -5.85
C ALA A 9 41.55 17.75 -4.89
N GLU A 10 40.42 17.48 -4.24
CA GLU A 10 40.25 16.29 -3.43
C GLU A 10 39.28 15.36 -4.15
N VAL A 11 39.83 14.27 -4.67
CA VAL A 11 39.13 13.15 -5.28
C VAL A 11 38.45 12.39 -4.16
N GLY A 12 37.13 12.54 -4.03
CA GLY A 12 36.31 11.66 -3.23
C GLY A 12 36.09 10.36 -3.99
N MET A 13 36.82 9.30 -3.66
CA MET A 13 36.50 7.94 -4.09
C MET A 13 35.15 7.53 -3.47
N GLU A 14 34.17 7.32 -4.32
CA GLU A 14 32.91 6.65 -3.99
C GLU A 14 33.20 5.21 -3.54
N MET A 15 33.07 4.93 -2.24
CA MET A 15 32.96 3.56 -1.76
C MET A 15 31.49 3.13 -1.86
N GLN A 16 31.19 2.44 -2.96
CA GLN A 16 29.99 1.61 -3.10
C GLN A 16 30.00 0.54 -2.01
N VAL A 17 29.17 0.73 -0.98
CA VAL A 17 28.85 -0.32 -0.01
C VAL A 17 27.80 -1.23 -0.65
N GLN A 18 28.27 -2.32 -1.28
CA GLN A 18 27.41 -3.44 -1.64
C GLN A 18 26.88 -4.11 -0.36
N SER A 19 25.59 -3.87 -0.08
CA SER A 19 24.87 -4.61 0.95
C SER A 19 24.61 -6.04 0.44
N LYS A 20 25.36 -7.00 0.99
CA LYS A 20 25.14 -8.44 0.77
C LYS A 20 23.75 -8.81 1.29
N ARG A 21 22.77 -8.98 0.41
CA ARG A 21 21.49 -9.62 0.75
C ARG A 21 21.75 -11.10 1.00
N ALA A 22 21.53 -11.53 2.24
CA ALA A 22 21.42 -12.94 2.56
C ALA A 22 20.25 -13.55 1.79
N LYS A 23 20.53 -14.58 1.00
CA LYS A 23 19.55 -15.42 0.34
C LYS A 23 18.85 -16.23 1.43
N VAL A 24 17.66 -15.80 1.85
CA VAL A 24 16.76 -16.66 2.61
C VAL A 24 16.07 -17.54 1.58
N GLU A 25 16.53 -18.78 1.45
CA GLU A 25 15.81 -19.82 0.76
C GLU A 25 14.55 -20.15 1.56
N ALA A 26 13.44 -19.48 1.23
CA ALA A 26 12.13 -19.88 1.67
C ALA A 26 11.64 -20.99 0.72
N ALA A 27 11.44 -22.18 1.27
CA ALA A 27 10.74 -23.26 0.58
C ALA A 27 9.42 -22.70 0.01
N CYS A 28 9.17 -22.92 -1.28
CA CYS A 28 8.02 -22.40 -2.01
C CYS A 28 6.72 -22.97 -1.44
N SER A 29 6.11 -22.26 -0.50
CA SER A 29 4.65 -22.27 -0.43
C SER A 29 4.14 -21.77 -1.79
N PRO A 30 3.17 -22.44 -2.44
CA PRO A 30 2.61 -21.94 -3.70
C PRO A 30 2.14 -20.51 -3.46
N SER A 31 2.78 -19.57 -4.16
CA SER A 31 2.43 -18.17 -4.04
C SER A 31 1.01 -18.01 -4.59
N VAL A 32 0.13 -17.46 -3.75
CA VAL A 32 -1.27 -17.22 -4.10
C VAL A 32 -1.41 -16.28 -5.30
N MET A 33 -0.45 -15.37 -5.46
CA MET A 33 -0.31 -14.46 -6.60
C MET A 33 0.97 -14.79 -7.37
N ASP A 34 0.94 -14.66 -8.69
CA ASP A 34 2.13 -14.88 -9.52
C ASP A 34 2.87 -13.56 -9.71
N PHE A 35 4.10 -13.45 -9.19
CA PHE A 35 4.90 -12.22 -9.27
C PHE A 35 6.03 -12.28 -10.30
N GLU A 36 6.04 -13.30 -11.18
CA GLU A 36 7.12 -13.47 -12.16
C GLU A 36 7.14 -12.38 -13.24
N SER A 37 5.96 -11.85 -13.60
CA SER A 37 5.82 -10.74 -14.55
C SER A 37 4.57 -9.90 -14.25
N PRO A 38 4.48 -8.67 -14.77
CA PRO A 38 3.26 -7.87 -14.67
C PRO A 38 2.02 -8.57 -15.23
N ASP A 39 2.18 -9.30 -16.34
CA ASP A 39 1.08 -10.03 -16.99
C ASP A 39 0.62 -11.20 -16.12
N SER A 40 1.56 -11.95 -15.54
CA SER A 40 1.25 -13.06 -14.62
C SER A 40 0.58 -12.57 -13.34
N LEU A 41 1.03 -11.43 -12.81
CA LEU A 41 0.40 -10.80 -11.64
C LEU A 41 -1.02 -10.38 -11.94
N PHE A 42 -1.24 -9.73 -13.08
CA PHE A 42 -2.58 -9.34 -13.48
C PHE A 42 -3.49 -10.56 -13.68
N ALA A 43 -3.02 -11.58 -14.41
CA ALA A 43 -3.77 -12.81 -14.64
C ALA A 43 -4.14 -13.54 -13.34
N SER A 44 -3.21 -13.65 -12.38
CA SER A 44 -3.49 -14.26 -11.07
C SER A 44 -4.44 -13.41 -10.23
N LEU A 45 -4.35 -12.08 -10.30
CA LEU A 45 -5.25 -11.15 -9.58
C LEU A 45 -6.71 -11.29 -10.01
N ILE A 46 -6.98 -11.46 -11.31
CA ILE A 46 -8.35 -11.55 -11.86
C ILE A 46 -8.85 -12.98 -12.07
N SER A 47 -8.02 -13.99 -11.80
CA SER A 47 -8.37 -15.42 -11.90
C SER A 47 -9.72 -15.74 -11.24
N PRO A 48 -10.59 -16.56 -11.86
CA PRO A 48 -10.34 -17.38 -13.05
C PRO A 48 -10.60 -16.67 -14.39
N ILE A 49 -10.82 -15.35 -14.38
CA ILE A 49 -11.07 -14.60 -15.61
C ILE A 49 -9.75 -14.43 -16.37
N LYS A 50 -9.75 -14.80 -17.65
CA LYS A 50 -8.59 -14.62 -18.51
C LYS A 50 -8.41 -13.13 -18.86
N PRO A 51 -7.17 -12.60 -18.94
CA PRO A 51 -6.93 -11.22 -19.33
C PRO A 51 -7.60 -10.82 -20.65
N GLU A 52 -7.60 -11.71 -21.65
CA GLU A 52 -8.20 -11.42 -22.96
C GLU A 52 -9.72 -11.21 -22.86
N VAL A 53 -10.38 -12.00 -22.02
CA VAL A 53 -11.82 -11.87 -21.74
C VAL A 53 -12.09 -10.59 -20.95
N PHE A 54 -11.26 -10.30 -19.94
CA PHE A 54 -11.38 -9.08 -19.15
C PHE A 54 -11.32 -7.82 -20.02
N PHE A 55 -10.27 -7.69 -20.85
CA PHE A 55 -10.09 -6.51 -21.69
C PHE A 55 -11.13 -6.39 -22.80
N LYS A 56 -11.64 -7.51 -23.33
CA LYS A 56 -12.65 -7.50 -24.39
C LYS A 56 -14.06 -7.20 -23.88
N GLU A 57 -14.43 -7.70 -22.70
CA GLU A 57 -15.83 -7.72 -22.27
C GLU A 57 -16.14 -6.85 -21.06
N TYR A 58 -15.15 -6.51 -20.22
CA TYR A 58 -15.37 -5.87 -18.92
C TYR A 58 -14.65 -4.55 -18.76
N TRP A 59 -13.38 -4.49 -19.20
CA TRP A 59 -12.58 -3.28 -19.10
C TRP A 59 -13.30 -2.10 -19.75
N GLU A 60 -13.55 -1.06 -18.96
CA GLU A 60 -14.26 0.17 -19.38
C GLU A 60 -15.67 -0.03 -19.96
N GLU A 61 -16.23 -1.25 -19.89
CA GLU A 61 -17.56 -1.59 -20.44
C GLU A 61 -18.59 -1.84 -19.33
N LYS A 62 -18.28 -2.75 -18.39
CA LYS A 62 -19.21 -3.15 -17.32
C LYS A 62 -18.49 -3.69 -16.07
N PRO A 63 -19.11 -3.62 -14.88
CA PRO A 63 -18.54 -4.21 -13.67
C PRO A 63 -18.31 -5.72 -13.78
N LEU A 64 -17.22 -6.20 -13.19
CA LEU A 64 -16.91 -7.61 -13.00
C LEU A 64 -16.91 -7.94 -11.50
N LEU A 65 -17.74 -8.91 -11.09
CA LEU A 65 -17.72 -9.46 -9.73
C LEU A 65 -17.07 -10.84 -9.74
N VAL A 66 -15.93 -10.99 -9.06
CA VAL A 66 -15.26 -12.29 -8.89
C VAL A 66 -15.42 -12.77 -7.44
N GLN A 67 -16.36 -13.69 -7.22
CA GLN A 67 -16.56 -14.33 -5.92
C GLN A 67 -15.66 -15.57 -5.81
N ARG A 68 -14.92 -15.68 -4.71
CA ARG A 68 -13.96 -16.76 -4.47
C ARG A 68 -14.19 -17.36 -3.09
N ASN A 69 -13.99 -18.66 -2.95
CA ASN A 69 -14.09 -19.39 -1.70
C ASN A 69 -12.80 -20.20 -1.46
N ASP A 70 -11.67 -19.49 -1.46
CA ASP A 70 -10.33 -20.05 -1.25
C ASP A 70 -9.75 -19.50 0.07
N PRO A 71 -9.52 -20.35 1.08
CA PRO A 71 -8.97 -19.92 2.37
C PRO A 71 -7.56 -19.34 2.31
N LEU A 72 -6.70 -19.84 1.41
CA LEU A 72 -5.33 -19.34 1.25
C LEU A 72 -5.33 -17.95 0.65
N LEU A 73 -6.20 -17.73 -0.35
CA LEU A 73 -6.40 -16.43 -0.95
C LEU A 73 -7.02 -15.42 0.03
N ALA A 74 -7.98 -15.86 0.85
CA ALA A 74 -8.55 -15.04 1.91
C ALA A 74 -7.48 -14.59 2.91
N ALA A 75 -6.62 -15.50 3.35
CA ALA A 75 -5.50 -15.19 4.25
C ALA A 75 -4.50 -14.22 3.60
N TYR A 76 -4.20 -14.39 2.31
CA TYR A 76 -3.33 -13.47 1.56
C TYR A 76 -3.89 -12.04 1.54
N TYR A 77 -5.16 -11.85 1.14
CA TYR A 77 -5.77 -10.51 1.12
C TYR A 77 -5.87 -9.89 2.51
N GLN A 78 -6.16 -10.70 3.54
CA GLN A 78 -6.16 -10.24 4.93
C GLN A 78 -4.78 -9.76 5.38
N SER A 79 -3.69 -10.28 4.82
CA SER A 79 -2.33 -9.84 5.14
C SER A 79 -1.95 -8.50 4.52
N LEU A 80 -2.65 -8.04 3.47
CA LEU A 80 -2.29 -6.81 2.74
C LEU A 80 -2.44 -5.55 3.59
N PHE A 81 -3.56 -5.43 4.32
CA PHE A 81 -3.80 -4.31 5.22
C PHE A 81 -4.89 -4.66 6.23
N GLN A 82 -4.63 -4.43 7.51
CA GLN A 82 -5.55 -4.72 8.60
C GLN A 82 -5.87 -3.47 9.41
N LEU A 83 -7.04 -3.45 10.04
CA LEU A 83 -7.42 -2.37 10.95
C LEU A 83 -6.43 -2.23 12.13
N SER A 84 -5.83 -3.34 12.56
CA SER A 84 -4.79 -3.38 13.60
C SER A 84 -3.53 -2.61 13.21
N ASP A 85 -3.19 -2.53 11.92
CA ASP A 85 -2.01 -1.80 11.42
C ASP A 85 -2.09 -0.30 11.72
N LEU A 86 -3.30 0.26 11.82
CA LEU A 86 -3.51 1.70 12.03
C LEU A 86 -2.90 2.19 13.34
N LYS A 87 -2.76 1.33 14.36
CA LYS A 87 -2.15 1.73 15.64
C LYS A 87 -0.69 2.12 15.45
N GLU A 88 0.07 1.29 14.74
CA GLU A 88 1.46 1.55 14.42
C GLU A 88 1.59 2.67 13.39
N LEU A 89 0.76 2.67 12.34
CA LEU A 89 0.84 3.72 11.32
C LEU A 89 0.58 5.12 11.91
N CYS A 90 -0.38 5.25 12.85
CA CYS A 90 -0.62 6.52 13.52
C CYS A 90 0.61 7.00 14.35
N SER A 91 1.41 6.09 14.92
CA SER A 91 2.62 6.49 15.65
C SER A 91 3.73 7.02 14.73
N GLN A 92 3.69 6.66 13.44
CA GLN A 92 4.58 7.19 12.39
C GLN A 92 4.19 8.61 11.93
N GLY A 93 3.07 9.17 12.41
CA GLY A 93 2.69 10.56 12.16
C GLY A 93 1.83 10.79 10.92
N LEU A 94 0.65 10.16 10.90
CA LEU A 94 -0.38 10.42 9.89
C LEU A 94 -1.13 11.71 10.15
N TYR A 95 -1.67 12.32 9.09
CA TYR A 95 -2.45 13.55 9.15
C TYR A 95 -3.83 13.38 8.52
N TYR A 96 -4.83 14.02 9.13
CA TYR A 96 -6.17 14.08 8.55
C TYR A 96 -6.15 14.82 7.20
N GLY A 97 -6.99 14.39 6.26
CA GLY A 97 -7.05 14.95 4.91
C GLY A 97 -5.94 14.45 3.99
N ARG A 98 -4.69 14.42 4.47
CA ARG A 98 -3.52 13.94 3.72
C ARG A 98 -3.48 12.42 3.66
N ASP A 99 -3.40 11.77 4.82
CA ASP A 99 -3.19 10.32 4.92
C ASP A 99 -4.48 9.57 5.30
N ILE A 100 -5.33 10.16 6.15
CA ILE A 100 -6.59 9.55 6.59
C ILE A 100 -7.76 10.52 6.48
N ASN A 101 -8.89 10.01 6.00
CA ASN A 101 -10.20 10.65 6.13
C ASN A 101 -11.12 9.81 7.01
N ILE A 102 -11.96 10.51 7.78
CA ILE A 102 -13.09 9.92 8.51
C ILE A 102 -14.36 10.46 7.91
N CYS A 103 -15.26 9.56 7.54
CA CYS A 103 -16.53 9.94 6.93
C CYS A 103 -17.67 9.07 7.42
N ARG A 104 -18.89 9.56 7.25
CA ARG A 104 -20.12 8.80 7.48
C ARG A 104 -21.14 9.16 6.42
N CYS A 105 -21.90 8.18 5.94
CA CYS A 105 -23.07 8.44 5.12
C CYS A 105 -24.26 8.79 6.05
N VAL A 106 -24.84 9.97 5.88
CA VAL A 106 -26.04 10.42 6.60
C VAL A 106 -27.04 10.89 5.55
N ASN A 107 -28.20 10.22 5.47
CA ASN A 107 -29.25 10.52 4.49
C ASN A 107 -28.73 10.55 3.04
N GLY A 108 -27.94 9.56 2.66
CA GLY A 108 -27.34 9.46 1.31
C GLY A 108 -26.19 10.45 1.04
N LYS A 109 -25.84 11.32 2.00
CA LYS A 109 -24.78 12.33 1.83
C LYS A 109 -23.53 11.95 2.64
N LYS A 110 -22.36 12.05 2.00
CA LYS A 110 -21.06 11.89 2.67
C LYS A 110 -20.82 13.09 3.59
N LYS A 111 -20.72 12.85 4.89
CA LYS A 111 -20.26 13.81 5.89
C LYS A 111 -18.82 13.49 6.29
N VAL A 112 -17.91 14.45 6.13
CA VAL A 112 -16.52 14.33 6.59
C VAL A 112 -16.45 14.73 8.07
N LEU A 113 -15.71 13.96 8.86
CA LEU A 113 -15.56 14.08 10.31
C LEU A 113 -14.08 14.25 10.70
N ASN A 114 -13.24 14.68 9.75
CA ASN A 114 -11.83 14.95 9.98
C ASN A 114 -11.65 15.99 11.09
N LYS A 115 -10.59 15.80 11.87
CA LYS A 115 -10.05 16.86 12.73
C LYS A 115 -8.89 17.54 12.01
N GLU A 116 -8.33 18.56 12.63
CA GLU A 116 -7.10 19.19 12.16
C GLU A 116 -5.86 18.45 12.66
N GLY A 117 -4.80 18.48 11.86
CA GLY A 117 -3.47 17.99 12.25
C GLY A 117 -3.32 16.47 12.26
N LYS A 118 -2.50 15.99 13.22
CA LYS A 118 -2.10 14.59 13.32
C LYS A 118 -3.25 13.69 13.76
N VAL A 119 -3.31 12.49 13.21
CA VAL A 119 -4.28 11.46 13.58
C VAL A 119 -3.86 10.80 14.88
N ASN A 120 -4.75 10.82 15.86
CA ASN A 120 -4.59 10.06 17.10
C ASN A 120 -5.37 8.73 16.98
N TYR A 121 -4.70 7.61 17.21
CA TYR A 121 -5.32 6.29 17.07
C TYR A 121 -6.51 6.06 18.02
N ALA A 122 -6.45 6.54 19.27
CA ALA A 122 -7.55 6.36 20.22
C ALA A 122 -8.81 7.12 19.75
N GLN A 123 -8.63 8.32 19.20
CA GLN A 123 -9.72 9.08 18.61
C GLN A 123 -10.28 8.39 17.35
N LEU A 124 -9.39 7.93 16.47
CA LEU A 124 -9.74 7.19 15.26
C LEU A 124 -10.61 5.96 15.59
N LYS A 125 -10.19 5.18 16.58
CA LYS A 125 -10.89 3.99 17.05
C LYS A 125 -12.23 4.34 17.69
N LYS A 126 -12.30 5.42 18.49
CA LYS A 126 -13.56 5.94 19.05
C LYS A 126 -14.56 6.33 17.96
N ASP A 127 -14.12 7.03 16.92
CA ASP A 127 -15.00 7.45 15.82
C ASP A 127 -15.50 6.23 15.01
N PHE A 128 -14.65 5.23 14.80
CA PHE A 128 -15.05 3.97 14.16
C PHE A 128 -16.08 3.19 15.02
N ASP A 129 -15.75 2.88 16.28
CA ASP A 129 -16.55 2.00 17.13
C ASP A 129 -17.89 2.64 17.55
N GLN A 130 -17.85 3.92 17.96
CA GLN A 130 -19.00 4.60 18.57
C GLN A 130 -19.83 5.38 17.55
N LYS A 131 -19.18 6.12 16.64
CA LYS A 131 -19.90 6.96 15.67
C LYS A 131 -20.27 6.20 14.39
N LYS A 132 -19.82 4.95 14.26
CA LYS A 132 -19.98 4.10 13.07
C LYS A 132 -19.47 4.82 11.81
N ALA A 133 -18.32 5.48 11.96
CA ALA A 133 -17.66 6.16 10.87
C ALA A 133 -16.80 5.18 10.05
N THR A 134 -16.58 5.51 8.79
CA THR A 134 -15.65 4.82 7.89
C THR A 134 -14.30 5.52 7.91
N ILE A 135 -13.23 4.72 7.95
CA ILE A 135 -11.85 5.19 7.81
C ILE A 135 -11.43 4.98 6.36
N GLN A 136 -11.01 6.05 5.68
CA GLN A 136 -10.40 6.01 4.36
C GLN A 136 -8.91 6.32 4.51
N PHE A 137 -8.05 5.36 4.18
CA PHE A 137 -6.60 5.51 4.21
C PHE A 137 -6.07 5.77 2.80
N HIS A 138 -5.23 6.79 2.63
CA HIS A 138 -4.64 7.14 1.34
C HIS A 138 -3.24 6.55 1.19
N GLN A 139 -2.98 5.99 0.01
CA GLN A 139 -1.65 5.54 -0.41
C GLN A 139 -0.97 4.54 0.57
N PRO A 140 -1.63 3.43 0.97
CA PRO A 140 -1.08 2.45 1.91
C PRO A 140 0.25 1.82 1.46
N GLN A 141 0.54 1.83 0.14
CA GLN A 141 1.81 1.35 -0.43
C GLN A 141 3.05 2.08 0.08
N ARG A 142 2.90 3.30 0.64
CA ARG A 142 4.02 4.03 1.27
C ARG A 142 4.54 3.34 2.53
N PHE A 143 3.75 2.48 3.16
CA PHE A 143 4.04 1.90 4.48
C PHE A 143 4.12 0.38 4.48
N LYS A 144 3.41 -0.30 3.57
CA LYS A 144 3.39 -1.77 3.48
C LYS A 144 4.30 -2.24 2.35
N VAL A 145 5.54 -2.60 2.69
CA VAL A 145 6.56 -3.10 1.73
C VAL A 145 6.17 -4.45 1.11
N GLY A 146 5.48 -5.31 1.87
CA GLY A 146 5.06 -6.65 1.41
C GLY A 146 3.97 -6.67 0.33
N SER A 147 3.17 -5.61 0.25
CA SER A 147 1.94 -5.57 -0.54
C SER A 147 2.11 -5.07 -1.99
N PHE A 148 3.29 -4.54 -2.36
CA PHE A 148 3.49 -3.82 -3.63
C PHE A 148 4.84 -4.14 -4.29
N HIS A 149 5.21 -5.42 -4.32
CA HIS A 149 6.47 -5.88 -4.94
C HIS A 149 6.57 -5.57 -6.46
N GLY A 150 5.48 -5.16 -7.13
CA GLY A 150 5.44 -4.88 -8.57
C GLY A 150 5.40 -3.41 -9.01
N PHE A 151 5.57 -2.43 -8.11
CA PHE A 151 5.45 -1.00 -8.44
C PHE A 151 6.73 -0.17 -8.18
N LYS A 152 7.90 -0.82 -8.15
CA LYS A 152 9.19 -0.11 -8.09
C LYS A 152 9.96 -0.27 -9.38
#